data_AF-A0A419ZWV8-F1
#
_entry.id   AF-A0A419ZWV8-F1
#
_cell.length_a   1.000
_cell.length_b   1.000
_cell.length_c   1.000
_cell.angle_alpha   90.00
_cell.angle_beta   90.00
_cell.angle_gamma   90.00
#
_symmetry.space_group_name_H-M   'P 1'
#
loop_
_entity.id
_entity.type
_entity.pdbx_description
1 polymer ?
#
loop_
_entity_poly.entity_id
_entity_poly.type
_entity_poly.pdbx_seq_one_letter_code
_entity_poly.pdbx_strand_id
1 'polypeptide(L)'
;MNGLKSATMLYRKGTEERIHGVHVDKIIVDEHEVPDYLEQGWYLTPTAMKQAAEAEAEAARIVVEAEAAKAAGKQKQAAGGDKQPA
;
A
#
# COMPACT_ATOMS: atom_id res chain seq x y z
N MET A 1 -6.77 13.48 33.79
CA MET A 1 -6.86 13.32 32.32
C MET A 1 -6.06 14.44 31.73
N ASN A 2 -4.84 14.17 31.25
CA ASN A 2 -4.08 15.18 30.52
C ASN A 2 -4.82 15.43 29.21
N GLY A 3 -5.43 16.61 29.05
CA GLY A 3 -6.02 17.02 27.79
C GLY A 3 -4.96 17.05 26.70
N LEU A 4 -5.37 16.79 25.46
CA LEU A 4 -4.56 16.98 24.26
C LEU A 4 -3.91 18.36 24.33
N LYS A 5 -2.59 18.42 24.45
CA LYS A 5 -1.84 19.69 24.54
C LYS A 5 -1.81 20.37 23.17
N SER A 6 -1.65 19.56 22.13
CA SER A 6 -1.74 19.93 20.72
C SER A 6 -2.35 18.77 19.95
N ALA A 7 -3.57 18.97 19.42
CA ALA A 7 -4.27 17.96 18.65
C ALA A 7 -3.87 18.02 17.17
N THR A 8 -3.35 16.92 16.63
CA THR A 8 -2.99 16.75 15.22
C THR A 8 -3.90 15.73 14.56
N MET A 9 -4.43 16.07 13.38
CA MET A 9 -5.27 15.17 12.59
C MET A 9 -4.42 14.38 11.59
N LEU A 10 -4.60 13.07 11.58
CA LEU A 10 -3.90 12.14 10.68
C LEU A 10 -4.90 11.38 9.81
N TYR A 11 -4.43 10.94 8.64
CA TYR A 11 -5.22 10.30 7.60
C TYR A 11 -4.58 8.99 7.16
N ARG A 12 -5.40 7.98 6.88
CA ARG A 12 -4.97 6.70 6.30
C ARG A 12 -5.92 6.29 5.19
N LYS A 13 -5.47 5.44 4.26
CA LYS A 13 -6.35 4.79 3.29
C LYS A 13 -7.40 3.98 4.04
N GLY A 14 -8.66 4.25 3.75
CA GLY A 14 -9.76 3.78 4.58
C GLY A 14 -11.07 3.61 3.83
N THR A 15 -12.16 3.58 4.58
CA THR A 15 -13.54 3.48 4.03
C THR A 15 -14.49 4.52 4.62
N GLU A 16 -14.06 5.25 5.64
CA GLU A 16 -14.95 6.15 6.40
C GLU A 16 -15.39 7.38 5.62
N GLU A 17 -14.45 8.15 5.04
CA GLU A 17 -14.76 9.43 4.40
C GLU A 17 -14.12 9.54 3.01
N ARG A 18 -14.85 10.10 2.03
CA ARG A 18 -14.32 10.31 0.68
C ARG A 18 -13.76 11.72 0.51
N ILE A 19 -12.44 11.86 0.58
CA ILE A 19 -11.72 13.13 0.40
C ILE A 19 -10.92 13.09 -0.90
N HIS A 20 -11.11 14.11 -1.77
CA HIS A 20 -10.44 14.22 -3.08
C HIS A 20 -10.52 12.95 -3.96
N GLY A 21 -11.65 12.24 -3.88
CA GLY A 21 -11.92 11.04 -4.67
C GLY A 21 -11.42 9.73 -4.06
N VAL A 22 -10.71 9.77 -2.92
CA VAL A 22 -10.16 8.61 -2.21
C VAL A 22 -10.90 8.41 -0.90
N HIS A 23 -11.14 7.15 -0.49
CA HIS A 23 -11.67 6.86 0.83
C HIS A 23 -10.55 6.86 1.87
N VAL A 24 -10.78 7.55 2.98
CA VAL A 24 -9.80 7.81 4.03
C VAL A 24 -10.43 7.55 5.39
N ASP A 25 -9.63 7.06 6.32
CA ASP A 25 -9.95 7.06 7.75
C ASP A 25 -9.14 8.17 8.42
N LYS A 26 -9.67 8.77 9.49
CA LYS A 26 -9.02 9.90 10.18
C LYS A 26 -8.97 9.67 11.69
N ILE A 27 -7.89 10.12 12.33
CA ILE A 27 -7.74 10.12 13.79
C ILE A 27 -7.18 11.46 14.26
N ILE A 28 -7.46 11.79 15.52
CA ILE A 28 -6.88 12.96 16.19
C ILE A 28 -5.99 12.43 17.31
N VAL A 29 -4.71 12.79 17.27
CA VAL A 29 -3.69 12.34 18.22
C VAL A 29 -2.98 13.54 18.83
N ASP A 30 -2.29 13.36 19.94
CA ASP A 30 -1.41 14.41 20.45
C ASP A 30 -0.15 14.53 19.58
N GLU A 31 0.46 15.71 19.55
CA GLU A 31 1.65 16.00 18.74
C GLU A 31 2.81 15.02 19.01
N HIS A 32 2.99 14.58 20.26
CA HIS A 32 4.05 13.63 20.61
C HIS A 32 3.81 12.21 20.08
N GLU A 33 2.57 11.85 19.77
CA GLU A 33 2.21 10.54 19.21
C GLU A 33 2.32 10.53 17.68
N VAL A 34 2.35 11.70 17.04
CA VAL A 34 2.39 11.82 15.58
C VAL A 34 3.49 10.95 14.94
N PRO A 35 4.75 10.95 15.42
CA PRO A 35 5.80 10.13 14.82
C PRO A 35 5.46 8.64 14.78
N ASP A 36 4.91 8.10 15.87
CA ASP A 36 4.55 6.69 15.99
C ASP A 36 3.47 6.29 14.97
N TYR A 37 2.52 7.19 14.70
CA TYR A 37 1.48 6.96 13.71
C TYR A 37 2.00 7.12 12.28
N LEU A 38 2.94 8.05 12.03
CA LEU A 38 3.57 8.17 10.71
C LEU A 38 4.32 6.88 10.34
N GLU A 39 5.00 6.23 11.30
CA GLU A 39 5.65 4.93 11.09
C GLU A 39 4.65 3.79 10.82
N GLN A 40 3.42 3.90 11.35
CA GLN A 40 2.32 2.95 11.09
C GLN A 40 1.61 3.17 9.76
N GLY A 41 2.07 4.12 8.94
CA GLY A 41 1.48 4.43 7.63
C GLY A 41 0.30 5.40 7.70
N TRP A 42 0.24 6.26 8.71
CA TRP A 42 -0.62 7.44 8.71
C TRP A 42 0.07 8.62 8.05
N TYR A 43 -0.73 9.60 7.61
CA TYR A 43 -0.26 10.76 6.87
C TYR A 43 -0.83 12.04 7.47
N LEU A 44 -0.06 13.13 7.41
CA LEU A 44 -0.51 14.46 7.86
C LEU A 44 -1.57 15.09 6.93
N THR A 45 -1.68 14.61 5.69
CA THR A 45 -2.64 15.15 4.72
C THR A 45 -3.27 14.05 3.87
N PRO A 46 -4.52 14.23 3.41
CA PRO A 46 -5.17 13.32 2.47
C PRO A 46 -4.39 13.20 1.14
N THR A 47 -3.74 14.28 0.70
CA THR A 47 -2.94 14.30 -0.53
C THR A 47 -1.69 13.45 -0.42
N ALA A 48 -0.98 13.49 0.72
CA ALA A 48 0.17 12.64 0.97
C ALA A 48 -0.24 11.16 1.00
N MET A 49 -1.36 10.84 1.67
CA MET A 49 -1.92 9.50 1.67
C MET A 49 -2.28 9.02 0.25
N LYS A 50 -2.95 9.87 -0.54
CA LYS A 50 -3.31 9.55 -1.93
C LYS A 50 -2.09 9.22 -2.77
N GLN A 51 -1.05 10.05 -2.73
CA GLN A 51 0.18 9.82 -3.49
C GLN A 51 0.87 8.52 -3.08
N ALA A 52 0.92 8.22 -1.78
CA ALA A 52 1.48 6.96 -1.30
C ALA A 52 0.65 5.75 -1.78
N ALA A 53 -0.69 5.84 -1.71
CA ALA A 53 -1.58 4.78 -2.17
C ALA A 53 -1.50 4.56 -3.70
N GLU A 54 -1.29 5.62 -4.48
CA GLU A 54 -1.08 5.54 -5.93
C GLU A 54 0.26 4.86 -6.25
N ALA A 55 1.34 5.21 -5.54
CA ALA A 55 2.64 4.58 -5.69
C ALA A 55 2.63 3.08 -5.31
N GLU A 56 1.96 2.71 -4.21
CA GLU A 56 1.80 1.30 -3.82
C GLU A 56 0.99 0.51 -4.86
N ALA A 57 -0.07 1.11 -5.41
CA ALA A 57 -0.89 0.46 -6.43
C ALA A 57 -0.11 0.22 -7.74
N GLU A 58 0.78 1.15 -8.11
CA GLU A 58 1.65 0.99 -9.27
C GLU A 58 2.68 -0.13 -9.05
N ALA A 59 3.34 -0.12 -7.89
CA ALA A 59 4.29 -1.18 -7.51
C ALA A 59 3.65 -2.58 -7.51
N ALA A 60 2.43 -2.70 -6.98
CA ALA A 60 1.70 -3.96 -6.98
C ALA A 60 1.37 -4.45 -8.39
N ARG A 61 1.03 -3.56 -9.32
CA ARG A 61 0.76 -3.92 -10.73
C ARG A 61 1.99 -4.48 -11.42
N ILE A 62 3.15 -3.84 -11.21
CA ILE A 62 4.42 -4.30 -11.80
C ILE A 62 4.78 -5.70 -11.30
N VAL A 63 4.61 -5.97 -10.00
CA VAL A 63 4.88 -7.30 -9.43
C VAL A 63 3.93 -8.36 -10.00
N VAL A 64 2.62 -8.06 -10.10
CA VAL A 64 1.63 -9.00 -10.67
C VAL A 64 1.94 -9.31 -12.13
N GLU A 65 2.31 -8.31 -12.93
CA GLU A 65 2.67 -8.50 -14.34
C GLU A 65 3.95 -9.34 -14.49
N ALA A 66 4.96 -9.09 -13.64
CA ALA A 66 6.19 -9.87 -13.62
C ALA A 66 5.96 -11.34 -13.20
N GLU A 67 5.09 -11.59 -12.21
CA GLU A 67 4.72 -12.95 -11.80
C GLU A 67 3.90 -13.68 -12.87
N ALA A 68 2.95 -12.99 -13.53
CA ALA A 68 2.18 -13.55 -14.64
C ALA A 68 3.08 -13.96 -15.81
N ALA A 69 4.06 -13.13 -16.18
CA ALA A 69 5.05 -13.44 -17.21
C ALA A 69 5.92 -14.65 -16.83
N LYS A 70 6.33 -14.75 -15.56
CA LYS A 70 7.14 -15.88 -15.06
C LYS A 70 6.35 -17.20 -15.01
N ALA A 71 5.06 -17.15 -14.68
CA ALA A 71 4.18 -18.32 -14.70
C ALA A 71 3.98 -18.85 -16.13
N ALA A 72 3.79 -17.97 -17.11
CA ALA A 72 3.63 -18.34 -18.52
C ALA A 72 4.90 -18.98 -19.12
N GLY A 73 6.09 -18.58 -18.68
CA GLY A 73 7.36 -19.16 -19.13
C GLY A 73 7.61 -20.58 -18.62
N LYS A 74 7.13 -20.91 -17.42
CA LYS A 74 7.41 -22.21 -16.76
C LYS A 74 6.63 -23.38 -17.37
N GLN A 75 5.52 -23.11 -18.05
CA GLN A 75 4.68 -24.15 -18.66
C GLN A 75 5.24 -24.70 -19.98
N LYS A 76 6.17 -24.00 -20.65
CA LYS A 76 6.82 -24.47 -21.89
C LYS A 76 8.05 -25.37 -21.67
N GLN A 77 8.67 -25.34 -20.49
CA GLN A 77 9.88 -26.16 -20.22
C GLN A 77 9.57 -27.58 -19.72
N ALA A 78 8.34 -27.86 -19.25
CA ALA A 78 7.98 -29.18 -18.72
C ALA A 78 7.56 -30.21 -19.80
N ALA A 79 7.38 -29.79 -21.07
CA ALA A 79 6.89 -30.65 -22.16
C ALA A 79 7.99 -31.09 -23.16
N GLY A 80 9.25 -30.74 -22.94
CA GLY A 80 10.34 -30.94 -23.91
C GLY A 80 11.45 -31.91 -23.49
N GLY A 81 11.19 -32.80 -22.51
CA GLY A 81 12.21 -33.61 -21.85
C GLY A 81 12.00 -35.11 -21.95
N ASP A 82 11.66 -35.66 -23.11
CA ASP A 82 11.78 -37.11 -23.36
C ASP A 82 12.54 -37.33 -24.68
N LYS A 83 13.87 -37.36 -24.59
CA LYS A 83 14.74 -37.82 -25.66
C LYS A 83 15.56 -38.97 -25.11
N GLN A 84 14.95 -40.15 -25.18
CA GLN A 84 15.56 -41.45 -24.90
C GLN A 84 16.79 -41.65 -25.81
N PRO A 85 18.00 -41.88 -25.27
CA PRO A 85 19.13 -42.31 -26.08
C PRO A 85 19.02 -43.82 -26.36
N ALA A 86 19.22 -44.21 -27.62
CA ALA A 86 19.43 -45.58 -28.06
C ALA A 86 20.94 -45.85 -28.19
#